data_AF-A0A2A8D9E2-F1
#
_entry.id   AF-A0A2A8D9E2-F1
#
_cell.length_a   1.000
_cell.length_b   1.000
_cell.length_c   1.000
_cell.angle_alpha   90.00
_cell.angle_beta   90.00
_cell.angle_gamma   90.00
#
_symmetry.space_group_name_H-M   'P 1'
#
loop_
_entity.id
_entity.type
_entity.pdbx_description
1 polymer ?
#
loop_
_entity_poly.entity_id
_entity_poly.type
_entity_poly.pdbx_seq_one_letter_code
_entity_poly.pdbx_strand_id
1 'polypeptide(L)'
;MTAQHTRTFAAEPLQEQIIPLSKEFVESLTVQGTLPNGQKVQAPEPVADFVRAQFQAILAHHDVSVQFSPEILTTGEAAAILGLSRPTLAKWADEGRIPSHKAGTHRRFKREDVFAFREHRRTEKKQALHDLLDFQSAHPELDEG
;
A
#
# COMPACT_ATOMS: atom_id res chain seq x y z
N MET A 1 -25.55 10.45 57.72
CA MET A 1 -24.39 9.70 57.22
C MET A 1 -24.82 9.01 55.93
N THR A 2 -24.32 9.51 54.82
CA THR A 2 -24.83 9.27 53.45
C THR A 2 -24.17 8.02 52.87
N ALA A 3 -24.97 7.01 52.55
CA ALA A 3 -24.50 5.76 51.94
C ALA A 3 -24.11 6.00 50.47
N GLN A 4 -22.90 5.58 50.10
CA GLN A 4 -22.41 5.54 48.72
C GLN A 4 -23.43 4.84 47.81
N HIS A 5 -23.90 5.54 46.77
CA HIS A 5 -24.48 4.89 45.60
C HIS A 5 -23.36 4.31 44.76
N THR A 6 -23.08 3.03 44.94
CA THR A 6 -22.29 2.24 44.00
C THR A 6 -23.12 2.08 42.73
N ARG A 7 -22.85 2.89 41.71
CA ARG A 7 -23.44 2.75 40.39
C ARG A 7 -22.62 1.71 39.63
N THR A 8 -23.10 0.47 39.63
CA THR A 8 -22.58 -0.60 38.78
C THR A 8 -22.80 -0.22 37.33
N PHE A 9 -21.73 0.16 36.62
CA PHE A 9 -21.73 0.17 35.16
C PHE A 9 -21.58 -1.28 34.72
N ALA A 10 -22.68 -1.89 34.29
CA ALA A 10 -22.59 -3.08 33.45
C ALA A 10 -21.90 -2.65 32.16
N ALA A 11 -20.60 -2.88 32.04
CA ALA A 11 -19.96 -2.92 30.74
C ALA A 11 -20.61 -4.10 30.01
N GLU A 12 -21.49 -3.81 29.06
CA GLU A 12 -21.92 -4.82 28.10
C GLU A 12 -20.66 -5.53 27.59
N PRO A 13 -20.66 -6.87 27.54
CA PRO A 13 -19.55 -7.59 26.95
C PRO A 13 -19.36 -7.00 25.56
N LEU A 14 -18.17 -6.46 25.29
CA LEU A 14 -17.74 -6.10 23.95
C LEU A 14 -17.98 -7.34 23.10
N GLN A 15 -19.11 -7.38 22.40
CA GLN A 15 -19.33 -8.37 21.37
C GLN A 15 -18.13 -8.19 20.46
N GLU A 16 -17.32 -9.24 20.30
CA GLU A 16 -16.39 -9.35 19.19
C GLU A 16 -17.21 -9.36 17.90
N GLN A 17 -17.80 -8.21 17.57
CA GLN A 17 -18.18 -7.88 16.22
C GLN A 17 -16.84 -7.65 15.53
N ILE A 18 -16.23 -8.73 15.09
CA ILE A 18 -15.33 -8.68 13.96
C ILE A 18 -16.22 -8.20 12.82
N ILE A 19 -16.34 -6.87 12.70
CA ILE A 19 -17.00 -6.27 11.55
C ILE A 19 -16.18 -6.81 10.38
N PRO A 20 -16.77 -7.62 9.49
CA PRO A 20 -16.04 -8.04 8.30
C PRO A 20 -15.62 -6.74 7.63
N LEU A 21 -14.33 -6.63 7.34
CA LEU A 21 -13.78 -5.55 6.55
C LEU A 21 -14.41 -5.67 5.14
N SER A 22 -15.68 -5.30 5.00
CA SER A 22 -16.40 -5.36 3.75
C SER A 22 -15.92 -4.21 2.88
N LYS A 23 -16.12 -4.32 1.57
CA LYS A 23 -15.81 -3.23 0.64
C LYS A 23 -16.52 -1.94 1.05
N GLU A 24 -17.78 -2.04 1.45
CA GLU A 24 -18.61 -0.92 1.94
C GLU A 24 -18.05 -0.31 3.23
N PHE A 25 -17.56 -1.13 4.17
CA PHE A 25 -16.92 -0.64 5.39
C PHE A 25 -15.70 0.21 5.05
N VAL A 26 -14.83 -0.28 4.15
CA VAL A 26 -13.62 0.45 3.76
C VAL A 26 -13.94 1.72 2.98
N GLU A 27 -14.98 1.72 2.14
CA GLU A 27 -15.42 2.92 1.41
C GLU A 27 -15.97 4.01 2.33
N SER A 28 -16.71 3.63 3.38
CA SER A 28 -17.26 4.55 4.38
C SER A 28 -16.30 4.95 5.50
N LEU A 29 -15.06 4.42 5.49
CA LEU A 29 -14.12 4.58 6.58
C LEU A 29 -13.69 6.05 6.74
N THR A 30 -13.99 6.61 7.91
CA THR A 30 -13.54 7.93 8.34
C THR A 30 -12.43 7.81 9.37
N VAL A 31 -11.39 8.62 9.24
CA VAL A 31 -10.27 8.65 10.20
C VAL A 31 -10.38 9.91 11.06
N GLN A 32 -10.37 9.74 12.38
CA GLN A 32 -10.37 10.83 13.35
C GLN A 32 -9.16 10.71 14.28
N GLY A 33 -8.51 11.83 14.54
CA GLY A 33 -7.48 11.96 15.56
C GLY A 33 -8.03 12.65 16.81
N THR A 34 -7.45 12.35 17.96
CA THR A 34 -7.73 13.08 19.20
C THR A 34 -6.52 13.93 19.54
N LEU A 35 -6.71 15.25 19.62
CA LEU A 35 -5.67 16.17 20.08
C LEU A 35 -5.45 16.02 21.60
N PRO A 36 -4.29 16.46 22.14
CA PRO A 36 -4.01 16.37 23.58
C PRO A 36 -5.04 17.08 24.48
N ASN A 37 -5.80 18.03 23.93
CA ASN A 37 -6.89 18.72 24.62
C ASN A 37 -8.24 17.95 24.61
N GLY A 38 -8.27 16.73 24.08
CA GLY A 38 -9.46 15.89 23.96
C GLY A 38 -10.36 16.22 22.76
N GLN A 39 -10.01 17.22 21.95
CA GLN A 39 -10.77 17.55 20.75
C GLN A 39 -10.57 16.48 19.67
N LYS A 40 -11.68 15.96 19.14
CA LYS A 40 -11.67 15.08 17.97
C LYS A 40 -11.55 15.94 16.71
N VAL A 41 -10.58 15.62 15.87
CA VAL A 41 -10.33 16.30 14.60
C VAL A 41 -10.40 15.27 13.48
N GLN A 42 -11.15 15.60 12.44
CA GLN A 42 -11.19 14.80 11.23
C GLN A 42 -9.80 14.80 10.58
N ALA A 43 -9.26 13.63 10.28
CA ALA A 43 -7.99 13.56 9.58
C ALA A 43 -8.12 14.21 8.19
N PRO A 44 -7.05 14.87 7.69
CA PRO A 44 -7.03 15.35 6.31
C PRO A 44 -7.33 14.21 5.34
N GLU A 45 -8.02 14.51 4.23
CA GLU A 45 -8.41 13.51 3.23
C GLU A 45 -7.25 12.59 2.77
N PRO A 46 -6.02 13.10 2.53
CA PRO A 46 -4.89 12.24 2.16
C PRO A 46 -4.57 11.14 3.18
N VAL A 47 -4.84 11.37 4.46
CA VAL A 47 -4.63 10.39 5.52
C VAL A 47 -5.74 9.33 5.50
N ALA A 48 -6.99 9.74 5.29
CA ALA A 48 -8.11 8.83 5.16
C ALA A 48 -7.95 7.93 3.92
N ASP A 49 -7.56 8.51 2.78
CA ASP A 49 -7.22 7.79 1.55
C ASP A 49 -6.13 6.76 1.77
N PHE A 50 -5.04 7.17 2.43
CA PHE A 50 -3.93 6.27 2.75
C PHE A 50 -4.41 5.06 3.56
N VAL A 51 -5.18 5.29 4.63
CA VAL A 51 -5.70 4.23 5.50
C VAL A 51 -6.65 3.32 4.73
N ARG A 52 -7.58 3.87 3.95
CA ARG A 52 -8.48 3.08 3.09
C ARG A 52 -7.71 2.19 2.12
N ALA A 53 -6.70 2.74 1.45
CA ALA A 53 -5.86 1.99 0.52
C ALA A 53 -5.13 0.82 1.22
N GLN A 54 -4.66 1.02 2.47
CA GLN A 54 -4.03 -0.07 3.23
C GLN A 54 -5.04 -1.18 3.58
N PHE A 55 -6.25 -0.83 4.03
CA PHE A 55 -7.29 -1.82 4.33
C PHE A 55 -7.72 -2.61 3.09
N GLN A 56 -7.84 -1.95 1.93
CA GLN A 56 -8.09 -2.65 0.66
C GLN A 56 -6.98 -3.64 0.31
N ALA A 57 -5.71 -3.28 0.55
CA ALA A 57 -4.58 -4.17 0.30
C ALA A 57 -4.58 -5.38 1.25
N ILE A 58 -4.88 -5.18 2.53
CA ILE A 58 -5.01 -6.27 3.52
C ILE A 58 -6.14 -7.22 3.11
N LEU A 59 -7.28 -6.67 2.68
CA LEU A 59 -8.41 -7.47 2.21
C LEU A 59 -8.11 -8.31 0.97
N ALA A 60 -7.22 -7.82 0.12
CA ALA A 60 -6.71 -8.57 -1.02
C ALA A 60 -5.61 -9.59 -0.63
N HIS A 61 -5.42 -9.87 0.67
CA HIS A 61 -4.38 -10.74 1.22
C HIS A 61 -2.96 -10.35 0.80
N HIS A 62 -2.70 -9.06 0.59
CA HIS A 62 -1.36 -8.57 0.31
C HIS A 62 -0.62 -8.22 1.61
N ASP A 63 0.68 -8.54 1.67
CA ASP A 63 1.56 -8.02 2.71
C ASP A 63 1.68 -6.49 2.58
N VAL A 64 1.34 -5.78 3.66
CA VAL A 64 1.38 -4.32 3.72
C VAL A 64 2.54 -3.87 4.60
N SER A 65 3.44 -3.07 4.04
CA SER A 65 4.51 -2.41 4.80
C SER A 65 4.56 -0.92 4.49
N VAL A 66 4.72 -0.11 5.54
CA VAL A 66 4.87 1.35 5.45
C VAL A 66 6.33 1.67 5.74
N GLN A 67 7.03 2.25 4.76
CA GLN A 67 8.44 2.64 4.90
C GLN A 67 8.61 4.13 4.60
N PHE A 68 9.26 4.84 5.51
CA PHE A 68 9.78 6.16 5.23
C PHE A 68 11.05 6.01 4.40
N SER A 69 11.03 6.52 3.17
CA SER A 69 12.19 6.52 2.29
C SER A 69 12.68 7.95 2.08
N PRO A 70 14.00 8.18 2.09
CA PRO A 70 14.56 9.49 1.81
C PRO A 70 14.24 9.91 0.37
N GLU A 71 14.27 11.22 0.10
CA GLU A 71 13.98 11.76 -1.24
C GLU A 71 14.97 11.24 -2.29
N ILE A 72 16.21 11.00 -1.89
CA ILE A 72 17.28 10.47 -2.72
C ILE A 72 17.69 9.10 -2.19
N LEU A 73 17.67 8.11 -3.08
CA LEU A 73 17.92 6.71 -2.78
C LEU A 73 19.27 6.28 -3.33
N THR A 74 19.95 5.41 -2.58
CA THR A 74 21.07 4.62 -3.09
C THR A 74 20.57 3.55 -4.06
N THR A 75 21.47 3.01 -4.88
CA THR A 75 21.16 1.84 -5.72
C THR A 75 20.63 0.65 -4.89
N GLY A 76 21.10 0.49 -3.65
CA GLY A 76 20.65 -0.57 -2.76
C GLY A 76 19.18 -0.42 -2.36
N GLU A 77 18.80 0.77 -1.90
CA GLU A 77 17.42 1.07 -1.47
C GLU A 77 16.45 1.04 -2.66
N ALA A 78 16.81 1.65 -3.78
CA ALA A 78 16.00 1.61 -4.98
C ALA A 78 15.80 0.17 -5.50
N ALA A 79 16.84 -0.67 -5.45
CA ALA A 79 16.73 -2.07 -5.84
C ALA A 79 15.79 -2.86 -4.91
N ALA A 80 15.89 -2.62 -3.60
CA ALA A 80 15.00 -3.24 -2.62
C ALA A 80 13.52 -2.85 -2.85
N ILE A 81 13.25 -1.57 -3.10
CA ILE A 81 11.89 -1.06 -3.39
C ILE A 81 11.30 -1.71 -4.67
N LEU A 82 12.14 -1.91 -5.68
CA LEU A 82 11.73 -2.50 -6.96
C LEU A 82 11.70 -4.04 -6.96
N GLY A 83 12.16 -4.70 -5.89
CA GLY A 83 12.31 -6.15 -5.85
C GLY A 83 13.35 -6.68 -6.84
N LEU A 84 14.39 -5.89 -7.13
CA LEU A 84 15.44 -6.22 -8.09
C LEU A 84 16.79 -6.46 -7.39
N SER A 85 17.69 -7.18 -8.08
CA SER A 85 19.09 -7.21 -7.65
C SER A 85 19.77 -5.87 -7.96
N ARG A 86 20.77 -5.48 -7.14
CA ARG A 86 21.55 -4.24 -7.36
C ARG A 86 22.23 -4.22 -8.74
N PRO A 87 22.84 -5.32 -9.24
CA PRO A 87 23.40 -5.36 -10.59
C PRO A 87 22.35 -5.13 -11.69
N THR A 88 21.16 -5.72 -11.55
CA THR A 88 20.06 -5.52 -12.52
C THR A 88 19.64 -4.06 -12.59
N LEU A 89 19.46 -3.41 -11.43
CA LEU A 89 19.10 -1.99 -11.40
C LEU A 89 20.19 -1.11 -12.00
N ALA A 90 21.46 -1.41 -11.72
CA ALA A 90 22.58 -0.66 -12.32
C ALA A 90 22.56 -0.76 -13.85
N LYS A 91 22.40 -1.97 -14.40
CA LYS A 91 22.27 -2.21 -15.84
C LYS A 91 21.12 -1.40 -16.45
N TRP A 92 19.95 -1.39 -15.81
CA TRP A 92 18.79 -0.64 -16.31
C TRP A 92 18.96 0.87 -16.25
N ALA A 93 19.67 1.36 -15.23
CA ALA A 93 20.03 2.76 -15.14
C ALA A 93 21.04 3.15 -16.23
N ASP A 94 21.98 2.27 -16.58
CA ASP A 94 22.93 2.48 -17.68
C ASP A 94 22.24 2.45 -19.05
N GLU A 95 21.22 1.62 -19.21
CA GLU A 95 20.35 1.57 -20.40
C GLU A 95 19.35 2.73 -20.47
N GLY A 96 19.29 3.60 -19.46
CA GLY A 96 18.37 4.74 -19.40
C GLY A 96 16.90 4.36 -19.15
N ARG A 97 16.60 3.11 -18.77
CA ARG A 97 15.23 2.65 -18.48
C ARG A 97 14.63 3.30 -17.22
N ILE A 98 15.49 3.69 -16.29
CA ILE A 98 15.09 4.38 -15.07
C ILE A 98 16.01 5.59 -14.86
N PRO A 99 15.46 6.78 -14.58
CA PRO A 99 16.26 7.97 -14.29
C PRO A 99 17.20 7.73 -13.11
N SER A 100 18.46 8.12 -13.28
CA SER A 100 19.44 8.13 -12.21
C SER A 100 20.41 9.29 -12.38
N HIS A 101 20.96 9.76 -11.27
CA HIS A 101 21.91 10.86 -11.24
C HIS A 101 23.17 10.48 -10.47
N LYS A 102 24.29 11.15 -10.77
CA LYS A 102 25.51 11.01 -9.98
C LYS A 102 25.49 12.04 -8.85
N ALA A 103 25.71 11.58 -7.61
CA ALA A 103 26.01 12.44 -6.47
C ALA A 103 27.46 12.17 -6.05
N GLY A 104 28.38 12.98 -6.59
CA GLY A 104 29.81 12.69 -6.55
C GLY A 104 30.14 11.41 -7.33
N THR A 105 30.79 10.45 -6.67
CA THR A 105 31.21 9.18 -7.29
C THR A 105 30.08 8.17 -7.42
N HIS A 106 29.04 8.26 -6.58
CA HIS A 106 28.03 7.21 -6.48
C HIS A 106 26.75 7.56 -7.23
N ARG A 107 26.08 6.53 -7.77
CA ARG A 107 24.76 6.64 -8.37
C ARG A 107 23.69 6.86 -7.30
N ARG A 108 22.71 7.68 -7.64
CA ARG A 108 21.52 7.98 -6.85
C ARG A 108 20.28 7.99 -7.72
N PHE A 109 19.14 7.76 -7.09
CA PHE A 109 17.83 7.71 -7.72
C PHE A 109 16.90 8.63 -6.95
N LYS A 110 16.06 9.40 -7.64
CA LYS A 110 15.02 10.12 -6.93
C LYS A 110 13.91 9.14 -6.55
N ARG A 111 13.37 9.31 -5.36
CA ARG A 111 12.28 8.48 -4.85
C ARG A 111 11.08 8.50 -5.79
N GLU A 112 10.67 9.68 -6.26
CA GLU A 112 9.55 9.85 -7.19
C GLU A 112 9.70 8.98 -8.44
N ASP A 113 10.87 8.98 -9.08
CA ASP A 113 11.16 8.22 -10.29
C ASP A 113 11.10 6.71 -10.04
N VAL A 114 11.61 6.25 -8.89
CA VAL A 114 11.59 4.84 -8.50
C VAL A 114 10.16 4.34 -8.27
N PHE A 115 9.33 5.11 -7.57
CA PHE A 115 7.93 4.73 -7.35
C PHE A 115 7.09 4.81 -8.62
N ALA A 116 7.28 5.83 -9.45
CA ALA A 116 6.62 5.94 -10.75
C ALA A 116 6.97 4.74 -11.66
N PHE A 117 8.25 4.36 -11.69
CA PHE A 117 8.71 3.19 -12.43
C PHE A 117 8.09 1.89 -11.90
N ARG A 118 8.01 1.71 -10.57
CA ARG A 118 7.37 0.54 -9.95
C ARG A 118 5.91 0.41 -10.38
N GLU A 119 5.16 1.51 -10.34
CA GLU A 119 3.74 1.49 -10.67
C GLU A 119 3.52 1.21 -12.16
N HIS A 120 4.29 1.86 -13.04
CA HIS A 120 4.25 1.59 -14.48
C HIS A 120 4.43 0.08 -14.78
N ARG A 121 5.45 -0.54 -14.17
CA ARG A 121 5.70 -1.98 -14.34
C ARG A 121 4.60 -2.86 -13.77
N ARG A 122 3.94 -2.43 -12.70
CA ARG A 122 2.78 -3.14 -12.13
C ARG A 122 1.61 -3.11 -13.11
N THR A 123 1.36 -1.96 -13.73
CA THR A 123 0.33 -1.79 -14.75
C THR A 123 0.63 -2.65 -15.98
N GLU A 124 1.86 -2.63 -16.50
CA GLU A 124 2.28 -3.48 -17.62
C GLU A 124 2.08 -4.97 -17.33
N LYS A 125 2.50 -5.43 -16.14
CA LYS A 125 2.33 -6.84 -15.74
C LYS A 125 0.84 -7.22 -15.66
N LYS A 126 -0.01 -6.32 -15.15
CA LYS A 126 -1.45 -6.53 -15.08
C LYS A 126 -2.07 -6.61 -16.47
N GLN A 127 -1.63 -5.75 -17.40
CA GLN A 127 -2.10 -5.76 -18.79
C GLN A 127 -1.70 -7.05 -19.50
N ALA A 128 -0.43 -7.45 -19.41
CA ALA A 128 0.04 -8.69 -20.03
C ALA A 128 -0.68 -9.94 -19.50
N LEU A 129 -1.04 -9.96 -18.21
CA LEU A 129 -1.86 -11.04 -17.64
C LEU A 129 -3.28 -11.03 -18.21
N HIS A 130 -3.89 -9.86 -18.36
CA HIS A 130 -5.22 -9.71 -18.96
C HIS A 130 -5.22 -10.19 -20.41
N ASP A 131 -4.23 -9.78 -21.21
CA ASP A 131 -4.09 -10.19 -22.61
C ASP A 131 -3.95 -11.72 -22.75
N LEU A 132 -3.25 -12.38 -21.82
CA LEU A 132 -3.12 -13.84 -21.79
C LEU A 132 -4.43 -14.55 -21.44
N LEU A 133 -5.18 -14.03 -20.47
CA LEU A 133 -6.49 -14.57 -20.07
C LEU A 133 -7.54 -14.38 -21.19
N ASP A 134 -7.51 -13.23 -21.87
CA ASP A 134 -8.36 -12.94 -23.02
C ASP A 134 -8.06 -13.89 -24.17
N PHE A 135 -6.78 -14.16 -24.45
CA PHE A 135 -6.36 -15.13 -25.47
C PHE A 135 -6.85 -16.56 -25.15
N GLN A 136 -6.75 -16.99 -23.89
CA GLN A 136 -7.23 -18.31 -23.43
C GLN A 136 -8.76 -18.42 -23.52
N SER A 137 -9.50 -17.35 -23.16
CA SER A 137 -10.96 -17.32 -23.22
C SER A 137 -11.50 -17.29 -24.66
N ALA A 138 -10.71 -16.79 -25.60
CA ALA A 138 -11.03 -16.77 -27.04
C ALA A 138 -10.79 -18.10 -27.77
N HIS A 139 -10.17 -19.10 -27.12
CA HIS A 139 -9.91 -20.43 -27.71
C HIS A 139 -10.37 -21.58 -26.77
N PRO A 140 -11.69 -21.78 -26.58
CA PRO A 140 -12.22 -22.86 -25.73
C PRO A 140 -12.13 -24.27 -26.35
N GLU A 141 -11.62 -24.44 -27.58
CA GLU A 141 -11.72 -25.69 -28.35
C GLU A 141 -10.41 -26.49 -28.46
N LEU A 142 -9.67 -26.68 -27.36
CA LEU A 142 -8.58 -27.68 -27.32
C LEU A 142 -8.63 -28.53 -26.04
N ASP A 143 -9.83 -28.90 -25.61
CA ASP A 143 -10.05 -29.92 -24.58
C ASP A 143 -10.95 -31.07 -25.09
N GLU A 144 -10.70 -31.52 -26.31
CA GLU A 144 -11.25 -32.77 -26.86
C GLU A 144 -10.09 -33.57 -27.48
N GLY A 145 -9.59 -34.56 -26.72
CA GLY A 145 -8.54 -35.50 -27.15
C GLY A 145 -8.03 -36.39 -26.04
#